data_AF-A0A7V8QFF9-F1
#
_entry.id   AF-A0A7V8QFF9-F1
#
_cell.length_a   1.000
_cell.length_b   1.000
_cell.length_c   1.000
_cell.angle_alpha   90.00
_cell.angle_beta   90.00
_cell.angle_gamma   90.00
#
_symmetry.space_group_name_H-M   'P 1'
#
loop_
_entity.id
_entity.type
_entity.pdbx_description
1 polymer ?
#
loop_
_entity_poly.entity_id
_entity_poly.type
_entity_poly.pdbx_seq_one_letter_code
_entity_poly.pdbx_strand_id
1 'polypeptide(L)' 'MTDHQLHPDGEGLSKAVRWLSDNRPVTRPLVEEAARRFDLSPLEAEFLFREYLPKQD' A
#
# COMPACT_ATOMS: atom_id res chain seq x y z
N MET A 1 23.78 2.46 -15.46
CA MET A 1 22.80 1.38 -15.25
C MET A 1 21.94 1.83 -14.08
N THR A 2 20.62 1.92 -14.27
CA THR A 2 19.69 2.42 -13.26
C THR A 2 19.58 1.39 -12.14
N ASP A 3 20.49 1.48 -11.19
CA ASP A 3 20.29 1.02 -9.83
C ASP A 3 19.15 1.86 -9.25
N HIS A 4 17.91 1.44 -9.50
CA HIS A 4 16.80 1.76 -8.61
C HIS A 4 17.09 0.98 -7.33
N GLN A 5 18.01 1.56 -6.55
CA GLN A 5 18.29 1.19 -5.19
C GLN A 5 16.94 1.06 -4.50
N LEU A 6 16.53 -0.19 -4.28
CA LEU A 6 15.46 -0.56 -3.37
C LEU A 6 15.91 -0.06 -2.00
N HIS A 7 15.62 1.20 -1.72
CA HIS A 7 15.86 1.79 -0.42
C HIS A 7 15.10 0.95 0.62
N PRO A 8 15.70 0.68 1.79
CA PRO A 8 15.00 0.07 2.91
C PRO A 8 13.82 0.92 3.44
N ASP A 9 13.58 2.12 2.89
CA ASP A 9 12.44 3.00 3.18
C ASP A 9 11.06 2.45 2.78
N GLY A 10 10.97 1.33 2.06
CA GLY A 10 9.69 0.69 1.68
C GLY A 10 9.10 -0.29 2.70
N GLU A 11 9.60 -0.32 3.93
CA GLU A 11 9.20 -1.33 4.93
C GLU A 11 7.73 -1.16 5.36
N GLY A 12 7.23 0.08 5.43
CA GLY A 12 5.82 0.38 5.70
C GLY A 12 4.91 -0.17 4.61
N LEU A 13 5.20 0.15 3.34
CA LEU A 13 4.42 -0.33 2.19
C LEU A 13 4.42 -1.85 2.08
N SER A 14 5.59 -2.49 2.23
CA SER A 14 5.69 -3.96 2.15
C SER A 14 4.88 -4.65 3.26
N LYS A 15 4.89 -4.10 4.48
CA LYS A 15 4.06 -4.59 5.59
C LYS A 15 2.57 -4.38 5.31
N ALA A 16 2.20 -3.21 4.78
CA ALA A 16 0.83 -2.90 4.39
C ALA A 16 0.30 -3.84 3.32
N VAL A 17 1.05 -4.05 2.23
CA VAL A 17 0.74 -5.00 1.14
C VAL A 17 0.50 -6.41 1.68
N ARG A 18 1.38 -6.87 2.57
CA ARG A 18 1.26 -8.20 3.16
C ARG A 18 0.02 -8.31 4.06
N TRP A 19 -0.24 -7.29 4.86
CA TRP A 19 -1.40 -7.24 5.74
C TRP A 19 -2.72 -7.17 4.95
N LEU A 20 -2.79 -6.37 3.89
CA LEU A 20 -3.92 -6.28 2.97
C LEU A 20 -4.18 -7.61 2.23
N SER A 21 -3.12 -8.32 1.87
CA SER A 21 -3.22 -9.63 1.22
C SER A 21 -3.81 -10.70 2.17
N ASP A 22 -3.54 -10.59 3.46
CA ASP A 22 -4.11 -11.46 4.50
C ASP A 22 -5.57 -11.08 4.81
N ASN A 23 -5.91 -9.79 4.75
CA ASN A 23 -7.23 -9.26 5.08
C ASN A 23 -8.09 -9.04 3.82
N ARG A 24 -8.36 -10.10 3.06
CA ARG A 24 -9.26 -10.03 1.89
C ARG A 24 -10.74 -10.11 2.32
N PRO A 25 -11.66 -9.39 1.65
CA PRO A 25 -11.46 -8.52 0.50
C PRO A 25 -10.83 -7.17 0.87
N VAL A 26 -9.88 -6.70 0.05
CA VAL A 26 -9.33 -5.36 0.22
C VAL A 26 -10.37 -4.35 -0.19
N THR A 27 -10.80 -3.54 0.78
CA THR A 27 -11.78 -2.47 0.60
C THR A 27 -11.13 -1.12 0.89
N ARG A 28 -11.74 -0.05 0.42
CA ARG A 28 -11.30 1.34 0.66
C ARG A 28 -10.96 1.62 2.14
N PRO A 29 -11.84 1.32 3.11
CA PRO A 29 -11.52 1.53 4.53
C PRO A 29 -10.35 0.67 5.03
N LEU A 30 -10.15 -0.52 4.45
CA LEU A 30 -9.03 -1.38 4.82
C LEU A 30 -7.68 -0.81 4.34
N VAL A 31 -7.65 -0.22 3.14
CA VAL A 31 -6.47 0.48 2.64
C VAL A 31 -6.16 1.72 3.48
N GLU A 32 -7.19 2.49 3.87
CA GLU A 32 -7.02 3.62 4.81
C GLU A 32 -6.48 3.17 6.17
N GLU A 33 -6.96 2.03 6.66
CA GLU A 33 -6.47 1.44 7.92
C GLU A 33 -5.02 1.01 7.79
N ALA A 34 -4.65 0.34 6.70
CA ALA A 34 -3.26 -0.02 6.43
C ALA A 34 -2.37 1.23 6.34
N ALA A 35 -2.84 2.28 5.67
CA ALA A 35 -2.11 3.53 5.55
C ALA A 35 -1.82 4.18 6.90
N ARG A 36 -2.82 4.24 7.78
CA ARG A 36 -2.65 4.78 9.15
C ARG A 36 -1.81 3.87 10.04
N ARG A 37 -1.97 2.55 9.91
CA ARG A 37 -1.30 1.56 10.76
C ARG A 37 0.20 1.41 10.47
N PHE A 38 0.59 1.61 9.22
CA PHE A 38 1.96 1.47 8.77
C PHE A 38 2.63 2.82 8.45
N ASP A 39 2.02 3.94 8.89
CA ASP A 39 2.48 5.31 8.67
C ASP A 39 2.86 5.57 7.20
N LEU A 40 1.99 5.14 6.29
CA LEU A 40 2.23 5.29 4.86
C LEU A 40 2.09 6.75 4.45
N SER A 41 2.98 7.18 3.56
CA SER A 41 2.87 8.47 2.89
C SER A 41 1.61 8.54 2.02
N PRO A 42 1.07 9.73 1.76
CA PRO A 42 -0.09 9.90 0.86
C PRO A 42 0.11 9.23 -0.51
N LEU A 43 1.35 9.24 -1.02
CA LEU A 43 1.73 8.58 -2.27
C LEU A 43 1.62 7.06 -2.21
N GLU A 44 2.06 6.46 -1.09
CA GLU A 44 2.00 5.02 -0.85
C GLU A 44 0.55 4.54 -0.67
N ALA A 45 -0.26 5.32 0.05
CA ALA A 45 -1.68 5.04 0.18
C ALA A 45 -2.39 5.09 -1.19
N GLU A 46 -2.14 6.12 -2.00
CA GLU A 46 -2.67 6.20 -3.37
C GLU A 46 -2.26 5.01 -4.25
N PHE A 47 -1.01 4.54 -4.13
CA PHE A 47 -0.56 3.35 -4.82
C PHE A 47 -1.41 2.13 -4.43
N LEU A 48 -1.65 1.92 -3.12
CA LEU A 48 -2.50 0.83 -2.65
C LEU A 48 -3.94 0.95 -3.13
N PHE A 49 -4.52 2.16 -3.13
CA PHE A 49 -5.87 2.37 -3.66
C PHE A 49 -5.96 2.01 -5.14
N ARG A 50 -4.94 2.34 -5.93
CA ARG A 50 -4.90 2.06 -7.38
C ARG A 50 -4.68 0.58 -7.69
N GLU A 51 -3.85 -0.11 -6.91
CA GLU A 51 -3.53 -1.52 -7.13
C GLU A 51 -4.64 -2.45 -6.65
N TYR A 52 -5.27 -2.15 -5.50
CA TYR A 52 -6.22 -3.06 -4.85
C TYR A 52 -7.68 -2.74 -5.11
N LEU A 53 -8.03 -1.48 -5.38
CA LEU A 53 -9.41 -1.14 -5.72
C LEU A 53 -9.56 -1.02 -7.22
N PRO A 54 -10.66 -1.56 -7.78
CA PRO A 54 -10.99 -1.30 -9.17
C PRO A 54 -11.13 0.22 -9.36
N LYS A 55 -10.50 0.74 -10.42
CA LYS A 55 -10.81 2.08 -10.93
C LYS A 55 -12.33 2.13 -11.10
N GLN A 56 -13.01 2.89 -10.26
CA GLN A 56 -14.42 3.18 -10.49
C GLN A 56 -14.44 4.17 -11.65
N ASP A 57 -14.78 3.64 -12.82
CA ASP A 57 -15.15 4.42 -14.02
C ASP A 57 -16.48 5.14 -13.78
#